data_AF-A0A2P4YHS4-F1
#
_entry.id   AF-A0A2P4YHS4-F1
#
_cell.length_a   1.000
_cell.length_b   1.000
_cell.length_c   1.000
_cell.angle_alpha   90.00
_cell.angle_beta   90.00
_cell.angle_gamma   90.00
#
_symmetry.space_group_name_H-M   'P 1'
#
loop_
_entity.id
_entity.type
_entity.pdbx_description
1 polymer ?
#
loop_
_entity_poly.entity_id
_entity_poly.type
_entity_poly.pdbx_seq_one_letter_code
_entity_poly.pdbx_strand_id
1 'polypeptide(L)'
;MVAVSPDPADIEFALRPDRPISRIFKTSLLWFEQFAGRLPGEYTVAKLDAFDRFRRETSPWQMAVILLLSPVSCLIVNLLVESIPLADPATGFHGSLHFQIRNFLAGLTVMMTLLTTKVSCLSHLTARSWKYIFATSLALAMVAITTNAAIAIVTDVFPVPFTQFVPAGPMGVIGALINRRFLETPENRARLQRLDRWLAMDLAPILIYPIFTAVFMAFKSQQQLWLSLLLPVLKLFLRYLLWLVIKDELDLVGAATCSVGHLYHILFTVMCLQNAKSLETGRSSEYYSYAAELPRDTSRRIRATHSS
;
A
#
# COMPACT_ATOMS: atom_id res chain seq x y z
N MET A 1 0.65 43.32 10.46
CA MET A 1 0.13 43.69 9.13
C MET A 1 -1.07 44.60 9.32
N VAL A 2 -1.13 45.69 8.56
CA VAL A 2 -2.20 46.71 8.60
C VAL A 2 -3.49 46.07 8.06
N ALA A 3 -4.58 46.18 8.83
CA ALA A 3 -5.91 45.72 8.41
C ALA A 3 -6.48 46.69 7.36
N VAL A 4 -6.61 46.22 6.12
CA VAL A 4 -7.35 46.92 5.07
C VAL A 4 -8.83 46.64 5.30
N SER A 5 -9.62 47.69 5.53
CA SER A 5 -11.07 47.61 5.63
C SER A 5 -11.65 47.32 4.24
N PRO A 6 -12.58 46.35 4.09
CA PRO A 6 -13.21 46.07 2.81
C PRO A 6 -14.10 47.25 2.36
N ASP A 7 -14.07 47.53 1.06
CA ASP A 7 -14.82 48.63 0.42
C ASP A 7 -16.32 48.24 0.30
N PRO A 8 -17.28 49.18 0.31
CA PRO A 8 -18.72 48.87 0.28
C PRO A 8 -19.16 48.06 -0.95
N ALA A 9 -18.40 48.12 -2.05
CA ALA A 9 -18.65 47.34 -3.26
C ALA A 9 -18.37 45.83 -3.09
N ASP A 10 -17.48 45.45 -2.18
CA ASP A 10 -17.18 44.05 -1.86
C ASP A 10 -18.33 43.38 -1.08
N ILE A 11 -19.08 44.19 -0.32
CA ILE A 11 -20.25 43.73 0.45
C ILE A 11 -21.43 43.44 -0.49
N GLU A 12 -21.56 44.18 -1.58
CA GLU A 12 -22.65 44.02 -2.56
C GLU A 12 -22.46 42.77 -3.43
N PHE A 13 -21.21 42.37 -3.73
CA PHE A 13 -20.91 41.10 -4.41
C PHE A 13 -21.17 39.87 -3.55
N ALA A 14 -21.04 39.98 -2.22
CA ALA A 14 -21.29 38.88 -1.28
C ALA A 14 -22.79 38.57 -1.09
N LEU A 15 -23.69 39.46 -1.50
CA LEU A 15 -25.15 39.35 -1.31
C LEU A 15 -25.90 38.73 -2.51
N ARG A 16 -25.22 38.34 -3.60
CA ARG A 16 -25.88 37.59 -4.67
C ARG A 16 -26.18 36.15 -4.22
N PRO A 17 -27.44 35.69 -4.28
CA PRO A 17 -27.75 34.29 -3.99
C PRO A 17 -27.11 33.42 -5.08
N ASP A 18 -25.96 32.83 -4.76
CA ASP A 18 -25.27 31.88 -5.61
C ASP A 18 -26.23 30.72 -5.91
N ARG A 19 -26.59 30.53 -7.19
CA ARG A 19 -27.54 29.50 -7.63
C ARG A 19 -27.08 28.13 -7.10
N PRO A 20 -27.98 27.24 -6.64
CA PRO A 20 -27.60 25.98 -6.03
C PRO A 20 -26.68 25.13 -6.92
N ILE A 21 -26.86 25.23 -8.24
CA ILE A 21 -26.04 24.55 -9.26
C ILE A 21 -24.61 25.11 -9.29
N SER A 22 -24.38 26.43 -9.15
CA SER A 22 -23.03 27.00 -9.12
C SER A 22 -22.31 26.63 -7.81
N ARG A 23 -23.05 26.52 -6.71
CA ARG A 23 -22.55 26.04 -5.42
C ARG A 23 -22.15 24.57 -5.49
N ILE A 24 -23.01 23.71 -6.02
CA ILE A 24 -22.70 22.28 -6.20
C ILE A 24 -21.49 22.14 -7.15
N PHE A 25 -21.49 22.85 -8.27
CA PHE A 25 -20.38 22.81 -9.23
C PHE A 25 -19.05 23.28 -8.63
N LYS A 26 -19.03 24.43 -7.92
CA LYS A 26 -17.85 24.89 -7.18
C LYS A 26 -17.41 23.89 -6.12
N THR A 27 -18.35 23.29 -5.39
CA THR A 27 -18.03 22.30 -4.35
C THR A 27 -17.46 21.03 -4.95
N SER A 28 -18.01 20.56 -6.07
CA SER A 28 -17.49 19.42 -6.84
C SER A 28 -16.14 19.70 -7.47
N LEU A 29 -15.91 20.92 -7.96
CA LEU A 29 -14.64 21.35 -8.54
C LEU A 29 -13.56 21.45 -7.47
N LEU A 30 -13.86 22.04 -6.32
CA LEU A 30 -12.97 22.10 -5.15
C LEU A 30 -12.68 20.70 -4.62
N TRP A 31 -13.68 19.83 -4.56
CA TRP A 31 -13.51 18.43 -4.19
C TRP A 31 -12.61 17.70 -5.19
N PHE A 32 -12.78 17.95 -6.50
CA PHE A 32 -11.95 17.37 -7.55
C PHE A 32 -10.51 17.89 -7.52
N GLU A 33 -10.31 19.19 -7.29
CA GLU A 33 -9.00 19.79 -7.07
C GLU A 33 -8.33 19.22 -5.81
N GLN A 34 -9.09 18.95 -4.75
CA GLN A 34 -8.57 18.33 -3.53
C GLN A 34 -8.26 16.84 -3.72
N PHE A 35 -9.04 16.15 -4.54
CA PHE A 35 -8.87 14.74 -4.91
C PHE A 35 -7.66 14.51 -5.82
N ALA A 36 -7.48 15.37 -6.83
CA ALA A 36 -6.41 15.27 -7.83
C ALA A 36 -5.15 16.07 -7.46
N GLY A 37 -5.30 17.11 -6.63
CA GLY A 37 -4.26 18.06 -6.29
C GLY A 37 -3.44 17.71 -5.04
N ARG A 38 -2.85 18.73 -4.45
CA ARG A 38 -1.97 18.60 -3.29
C ARG A 38 -2.81 18.47 -2.02
N LEU A 39 -2.80 17.28 -1.43
CA LEU A 39 -3.48 17.01 -0.17
C LEU A 39 -2.86 17.89 0.92
N PRO A 40 -3.67 18.69 1.64
CA PRO A 40 -3.16 19.64 2.62
C PRO A 40 -2.57 18.88 3.82
N GLY A 41 -1.29 19.11 4.10
CA GLY A 41 -0.72 18.97 5.43
C GLY A 41 -0.47 20.38 5.95
N GLU A 42 -0.87 20.69 7.18
CA GLU A 42 -0.63 22.02 7.74
C GLU A 42 0.86 22.25 7.95
N TYR A 43 1.39 23.29 7.30
CA TYR A 43 2.72 23.82 7.53
C TYR A 43 2.62 24.84 8.67
N THR A 44 2.81 24.37 9.90
CA THR A 44 2.81 25.24 11.07
C THR A 44 4.19 25.87 11.27
N VAL A 45 4.24 27.08 11.85
CA VAL A 45 5.50 27.75 12.20
C VAL A 45 6.35 26.90 13.13
N ALA A 46 5.71 26.15 14.05
CA ALA A 46 6.38 25.22 14.95
C ALA A 46 7.12 24.09 14.21
N LYS A 47 6.58 23.58 13.09
CA LYS A 47 7.29 22.58 12.26
C LYS A 47 8.48 23.19 11.54
N LEU A 48 8.33 24.42 11.06
CA LEU A 48 9.42 25.12 10.39
C LEU A 48 10.57 25.41 11.36
N ASP A 49 10.25 25.82 12.58
CA ASP A 49 11.22 26.02 13.66
C ASP A 49 11.89 24.70 14.08
N ALA A 50 11.12 23.62 14.25
CA ALA A 50 11.67 22.29 14.53
C ALA A 50 12.59 21.78 13.40
N PHE A 51 12.25 22.05 12.14
CA PHE A 51 13.08 21.71 10.99
C PHE A 51 14.36 22.54 10.93
N ASP A 52 14.28 23.84 11.21
CA ASP A 52 15.46 24.71 11.25
C ASP A 52 16.41 24.27 12.37
N ARG A 53 15.86 23.95 13.54
CA ARG A 53 16.64 23.37 14.65
C ARG A 53 17.29 22.05 14.26
N PHE A 54 16.54 21.13 13.67
CA PHE A 54 17.07 19.85 13.20
C PHE A 54 18.21 20.04 12.19
N ARG A 55 18.08 20.98 11.25
CA ARG A 55 19.12 21.31 10.26
C ARG A 55 20.39 21.88 10.89
N ARG A 56 20.26 22.68 11.96
CA ARG A 56 21.42 23.27 12.66
C ARG A 56 22.13 22.26 13.55
N GLU A 57 21.38 21.36 14.17
CA GLU A 57 21.93 20.35 15.10
C GLU A 57 22.46 19.09 14.40
N THR A 58 21.96 18.78 13.19
CA THR A 58 22.29 17.54 12.49
C THR A 58 23.31 17.79 11.38
N SER A 59 24.41 17.03 11.39
CA SER A 59 25.41 17.11 10.33
C SER A 59 24.86 16.55 9.00
N PRO A 60 25.31 17.06 7.83
CA PRO A 60 24.88 16.53 6.54
C PRO A 60 25.23 15.05 6.35
N TRP A 61 26.31 14.58 6.99
CA TRP A 61 26.67 13.16 6.98
C TRP A 61 25.67 12.29 7.74
N GLN A 62 25.23 12.71 8.94
CA GLN A 62 24.18 12.00 9.68
C GLN A 62 22.89 11.93 8.88
N MET A 63 22.52 13.02 8.19
CA MET A 63 21.35 13.04 7.32
C MET A 63 21.50 12.05 6.16
N ALA A 64 22.65 12.02 5.48
CA ALA A 64 22.92 11.07 4.40
C ALA A 64 22.84 9.62 4.89
N VAL A 65 23.40 9.32 6.06
CA VAL A 65 23.33 7.99 6.68
C VAL A 65 21.89 7.60 6.99
N ILE A 66 21.07 8.49 7.58
CA ILE A 66 19.65 8.20 7.87
C ILE A 66 18.88 7.92 6.57
N LEU A 67 19.09 8.74 5.54
CA LEU A 67 18.40 8.63 4.25
C LEU A 67 18.79 7.37 3.47
N LEU A 68 20.03 6.89 3.60
CA LEU A 68 20.49 5.65 2.96
C LEU A 68 20.12 4.42 3.77
N LEU A 69 20.31 4.45 5.08
CA LEU A 69 20.11 3.29 5.94
C LEU A 69 18.62 2.92 6.05
N SER A 70 17.71 3.90 5.98
CA SER A 70 16.27 3.65 6.01
C SER A 70 15.78 2.73 4.86
N PRO A 71 16.00 3.04 3.57
CA PRO A 71 15.61 2.15 2.48
C PRO A 71 16.51 0.90 2.38
N VAL A 72 17.82 1.03 2.64
CA VAL A 72 18.77 -0.10 2.52
C VAL A 72 18.45 -1.20 3.54
N SER A 73 18.11 -0.83 4.78
CA SER A 73 17.73 -1.83 5.80
C SER A 73 16.48 -2.60 5.40
N CYS A 74 15.47 -1.92 4.85
CA CYS A 74 14.27 -2.57 4.30
C CYS A 74 14.61 -3.53 3.16
N LEU A 75 15.46 -3.11 2.22
CA LEU A 75 15.90 -3.94 1.10
C LEU A 75 16.69 -5.17 1.55
N ILE A 76 17.59 -5.04 2.52
CA ILE A 76 18.35 -6.17 3.06
C ILE A 76 17.40 -7.20 3.68
N VAL A 77 16.45 -6.76 4.52
CA VAL A 77 15.48 -7.68 5.12
C VAL A 77 14.66 -8.38 4.03
N ASN A 78 14.23 -7.64 3.00
CA ASN A 78 13.47 -8.24 1.91
C ASN A 78 14.31 -9.26 1.12
N LEU A 79 15.56 -8.94 0.80
CA LEU A 79 16.48 -9.86 0.11
C LEU A 79 16.75 -11.14 0.92
N LEU A 80 16.89 -11.02 2.24
CA LEU A 80 17.05 -12.18 3.12
C LEU A 80 15.79 -13.07 3.09
N VAL A 81 14.60 -12.47 3.10
CA VAL A 81 13.32 -13.18 3.02
C VAL A 81 13.15 -13.84 1.64
N GLU A 82 13.51 -13.17 0.55
CA GLU A 82 13.45 -13.71 -0.83
C GLU A 82 14.52 -14.78 -1.11
N SER A 83 15.61 -14.81 -0.34
CA SER A 83 16.68 -15.81 -0.50
C SER A 83 16.23 -17.23 -0.11
N ILE A 84 15.10 -17.37 0.58
CA ILE A 84 14.52 -18.66 0.95
C ILE A 84 13.81 -19.24 -0.29
N PRO A 85 14.23 -20.42 -0.79
CA PRO A 85 13.70 -20.97 -2.03
C PRO A 85 12.22 -21.34 -1.91
N LEU A 86 11.43 -21.01 -2.93
CA LEU A 86 10.04 -21.45 -3.01
C LEU A 86 9.97 -22.87 -3.59
N ALA A 87 9.17 -23.72 -2.95
CA ALA A 87 8.77 -25.01 -3.50
C ALA A 87 7.65 -24.84 -4.53
N ASP A 88 7.49 -25.84 -5.40
CA ASP A 88 6.42 -25.86 -6.41
C ASP A 88 5.03 -25.79 -5.73
N PRO A 89 4.18 -24.80 -6.06
CA PRO A 89 2.83 -24.68 -5.51
C PRO A 89 1.94 -25.90 -5.78
N ALA A 90 2.28 -26.76 -6.75
CA ALA A 90 1.57 -28.01 -7.02
C ALA A 90 1.69 -29.06 -5.89
N THR A 91 2.63 -28.87 -4.96
CA THR A 91 2.86 -29.79 -3.82
C THR A 91 1.90 -29.56 -2.62
N GLY A 92 0.96 -28.62 -2.74
CA GLY A 92 -0.05 -28.36 -1.73
C GLY A 92 0.54 -27.89 -0.39
N PHE A 93 -0.13 -28.19 0.72
CA PHE A 93 0.34 -27.79 2.05
C PHE A 93 1.71 -28.39 2.42
N HIS A 94 1.98 -29.64 2.05
CA HIS A 94 3.19 -30.37 2.45
C HIS A 94 4.49 -29.76 1.92
N GLY A 95 4.47 -29.10 0.75
CA GLY A 95 5.61 -28.33 0.25
C GLY A 95 5.62 -26.85 0.66
N SER A 96 4.60 -26.37 1.36
CA SER A 96 4.44 -24.93 1.67
C SER A 96 5.34 -24.43 2.82
N LEU A 97 6.15 -25.28 3.44
CA LEU A 97 6.95 -24.92 4.62
C LEU A 97 7.85 -23.68 4.38
N HIS A 98 8.60 -23.67 3.28
CA HIS A 98 9.46 -22.53 2.93
C HIS A 98 8.65 -21.24 2.73
N PHE A 99 7.48 -21.37 2.10
CA PHE A 99 6.55 -20.26 1.93
C PHE A 99 6.00 -19.74 3.27
N GLN A 100 5.66 -20.63 4.20
CA GLN A 100 5.20 -20.26 5.54
C GLN A 100 6.29 -19.54 6.34
N ILE A 101 7.55 -20.01 6.26
CA ILE A 101 8.70 -19.35 6.90
C ILE A 101 8.90 -17.95 6.31
N ARG A 102 8.85 -17.82 4.98
CA ARG A 102 8.95 -16.51 4.31
C ARG A 102 7.85 -15.56 4.77
N ASN A 103 6.61 -16.04 4.82
CA ASN A 103 5.45 -15.28 5.27
C ASN A 103 5.56 -14.90 6.75
N PHE A 104 6.17 -15.75 7.59
CA PHE A 104 6.48 -15.45 8.98
C PHE A 104 7.40 -14.26 9.15
N LEU A 105 8.54 -14.32 8.48
CA LEU A 105 9.60 -13.34 8.63
C LEU A 105 9.11 -11.99 8.11
N ALA A 106 8.46 -11.97 6.94
CA ALA A 106 7.82 -10.77 6.40
C ALA A 106 6.76 -10.22 7.36
N GLY A 107 5.84 -11.06 7.84
CA GLY A 107 4.79 -10.67 8.79
C GLY A 107 5.35 -10.10 10.09
N LEU A 108 6.39 -10.72 10.65
CA LEU A 108 7.06 -10.26 11.86
C LEU A 108 7.70 -8.88 11.66
N THR A 109 8.42 -8.66 10.55
CA THR A 109 9.03 -7.36 10.23
C THR A 109 7.97 -6.27 10.04
N VAL A 110 6.90 -6.54 9.30
CA VAL A 110 5.80 -5.59 9.12
C VAL A 110 5.17 -5.24 10.46
N MET A 111 4.85 -6.23 11.30
CA MET A 111 4.25 -6.00 12.61
C MET A 111 5.20 -5.26 13.58
N MET A 112 6.52 -5.49 13.50
CA MET A 112 7.54 -4.71 14.24
C MET A 112 7.47 -3.22 13.88
N THR A 113 7.48 -2.91 12.60
CA THR A 113 7.50 -1.52 12.11
C THR A 113 6.20 -0.80 12.42
N LEU A 114 5.06 -1.47 12.24
CA LEU A 114 3.73 -0.97 12.55
C LEU A 114 3.58 -0.64 14.04
N LEU A 115 3.99 -1.57 14.92
CA LEU A 115 3.88 -1.40 16.36
C LEU A 115 4.87 -0.36 16.90
N THR A 116 6.08 -0.28 16.34
CA THR A 116 7.05 0.77 16.68
C THR A 116 6.51 2.15 16.33
N THR A 117 5.89 2.29 15.16
CA THR A 117 5.23 3.53 14.72
C THR A 117 4.09 3.88 15.67
N LYS A 118 3.22 2.91 15.97
CA LYS A 118 2.10 3.08 16.91
C LYS A 118 2.55 3.58 18.28
N VAL A 119 3.56 2.94 18.89
CA VAL A 119 4.08 3.31 20.21
C VAL A 119 4.75 4.68 20.17
N SER A 120 5.46 5.01 19.08
CA SER A 120 6.11 6.32 18.91
C SER A 120 5.08 7.46 18.84
N CYS A 121 3.91 7.21 18.27
CA CYS A 121 2.79 8.17 18.24
C CYS A 121 2.06 8.32 19.59
N LEU A 122 2.34 7.50 20.60
CA LEU A 122 1.67 7.50 21.91
C LEU A 122 2.54 8.05 23.05
N SER A 123 3.68 8.65 22.72
CA SER A 123 4.86 8.96 23.56
C SER A 123 4.67 9.71 24.89
N HIS A 124 3.46 10.07 25.31
CA HIS A 124 3.22 10.59 26.66
C HIS A 124 2.97 9.51 27.72
N LEU A 125 2.69 8.26 27.31
CA LEU A 125 2.31 7.20 28.25
C LEU A 125 3.06 5.90 27.93
N THR A 126 3.96 5.54 28.85
CA THR A 126 4.62 4.23 29.00
C THR A 126 5.96 4.03 28.29
N ALA A 127 6.91 3.49 29.06
CA ALA A 127 8.27 3.14 28.66
C ALA A 127 8.29 2.29 27.38
N ARG A 128 9.06 2.76 26.39
CA ARG A 128 9.35 2.14 25.08
C ARG A 128 10.07 0.80 25.26
N SER A 129 9.37 -0.22 25.73
CA SER A 129 9.94 -1.54 25.95
C SER A 129 10.03 -2.28 24.63
N TRP A 130 11.24 -2.39 24.07
CA TRP A 130 11.52 -3.23 22.90
C TRP A 130 11.00 -4.66 23.05
N LYS A 131 10.99 -5.19 24.29
CA LYS A 131 10.44 -6.51 24.61
C LYS A 131 8.94 -6.60 24.33
N TYR A 132 8.17 -5.56 24.66
CA TYR A 132 6.74 -5.51 24.39
C TYR A 132 6.46 -5.49 22.88
N ILE A 133 7.23 -4.66 22.14
CA ILE A 133 7.13 -4.58 20.69
C ILE A 133 7.40 -5.97 20.11
N PHE A 134 8.57 -6.54 20.42
CA PHE A 134 8.98 -7.86 19.94
C PHE A 134 7.96 -8.96 20.23
N ALA A 135 7.54 -9.09 21.49
CA ALA A 135 6.62 -10.14 21.91
C ALA A 135 5.24 -10.01 21.26
N THR A 136 4.72 -8.79 21.13
CA THR A 136 3.39 -8.55 20.53
C THR A 136 3.39 -8.89 19.05
N SER A 137 4.39 -8.42 18.30
CA SER A 137 4.44 -8.73 16.87
C SER A 137 4.78 -10.19 16.60
N LEU A 138 5.57 -10.83 17.46
CA LEU A 138 5.78 -12.27 17.41
C LEU A 138 4.46 -13.01 17.59
N ALA A 139 3.67 -12.64 18.60
CA ALA A 139 2.34 -13.23 18.82
C ALA A 139 1.42 -13.03 17.61
N LEU A 140 1.36 -11.83 17.03
CA LEU A 140 0.53 -11.54 15.85
C LEU A 140 1.01 -12.30 14.60
N ALA A 141 2.31 -12.41 14.37
CA ALA A 141 2.87 -13.19 13.27
C ALA A 141 2.59 -14.70 13.42
N MET A 142 2.66 -15.22 14.65
CA MET A 142 2.28 -16.60 14.94
C MET A 142 0.79 -16.85 14.66
N VAL A 143 -0.10 -15.97 15.13
CA VAL A 143 -1.54 -16.04 14.83
C VAL A 143 -1.77 -16.05 13.31
N ALA A 144 -1.03 -15.25 12.56
CA ALA A 144 -1.16 -15.19 11.11
C ALA A 144 -0.85 -16.53 10.43
N ILE A 145 0.27 -17.15 10.82
CA ILE A 145 0.68 -18.45 10.24
C ILE A 145 -0.20 -19.56 10.70
N THR A 146 -0.56 -19.61 11.98
CA THR A 146 -1.45 -20.67 12.47
C THR A 146 -2.79 -20.61 11.74
N THR A 147 -3.32 -19.41 11.51
CA THR A 147 -4.53 -19.22 10.70
C THR A 147 -4.33 -19.72 9.26
N ASN A 148 -3.22 -19.33 8.62
CA ASN A 148 -2.91 -19.75 7.25
C ASN A 148 -2.71 -21.25 7.11
N ALA A 149 -1.98 -21.87 8.04
CA ALA A 149 -1.73 -23.31 8.06
C ALA A 149 -3.02 -24.08 8.33
N ALA A 150 -3.87 -23.62 9.24
CA ALA A 150 -5.16 -24.26 9.51
C ALA A 150 -6.05 -24.29 8.26
N ILE A 151 -6.12 -23.19 7.52
CA ILE A 151 -6.91 -23.12 6.27
C ILE A 151 -6.30 -24.01 5.20
N ALA A 152 -4.97 -23.97 5.03
CA ALA A 152 -4.27 -24.83 4.07
C ALA A 152 -4.52 -26.32 4.34
N ILE A 153 -4.51 -26.73 5.62
CA ILE A 153 -4.80 -28.11 6.02
C ILE A 153 -6.26 -28.47 5.74
N VAL A 154 -7.21 -27.58 6.06
CA VAL A 154 -8.65 -27.85 5.85
C VAL A 154 -9.01 -27.90 4.37
N THR A 155 -8.36 -27.10 3.54
CA THR A 155 -8.66 -26.99 2.11
C THR A 155 -7.79 -27.87 1.22
N ASP A 156 -6.69 -28.43 1.75
CA ASP A 156 -5.64 -29.14 1.03
C ASP A 156 -5.05 -28.36 -0.17
N VAL A 157 -5.15 -27.02 -0.13
CA VAL A 157 -4.72 -26.13 -1.20
C VAL A 157 -3.57 -25.25 -0.72
N PHE A 158 -2.66 -24.91 -1.64
CA PHE A 158 -1.59 -23.97 -1.36
C PHE A 158 -2.19 -22.62 -0.90
N PRO A 159 -1.72 -22.03 0.21
CA PRO A 159 -2.44 -20.99 0.94
C PRO A 159 -2.52 -19.60 0.25
N VAL A 160 -2.03 -19.47 -0.99
CA VAL A 160 -2.07 -18.22 -1.77
C VAL A 160 -3.41 -18.13 -2.52
N PRO A 161 -4.13 -16.98 -2.55
CA PRO A 161 -3.79 -15.64 -2.02
C PRO A 161 -4.34 -15.36 -0.60
N PHE A 162 -4.93 -16.35 0.04
CA PHE A 162 -5.63 -16.20 1.33
C PHE A 162 -4.72 -15.80 2.48
N THR A 163 -3.41 -15.97 2.31
CA THR A 163 -2.37 -15.71 3.32
C THR A 163 -2.32 -14.32 3.89
N GLN A 164 -2.83 -13.33 3.17
CA GLN A 164 -2.81 -11.94 3.60
C GLN A 164 -4.17 -11.50 4.16
N PHE A 165 -5.25 -12.17 3.77
CA PHE A 165 -6.61 -11.72 4.05
C PHE A 165 -7.25 -12.42 5.23
N VAL A 166 -7.16 -13.75 5.26
CA VAL A 166 -7.84 -14.52 6.29
C VAL A 166 -7.21 -14.30 7.67
N PRO A 167 -5.87 -14.19 7.80
CA PRO A 167 -5.24 -13.78 9.05
C PRO A 167 -5.67 -12.43 9.61
N ALA A 168 -6.09 -11.49 8.76
CA ALA A 168 -6.36 -10.12 9.18
C ALA A 168 -7.46 -10.04 10.27
N GLY A 169 -8.48 -10.90 10.17
CA GLY A 169 -9.56 -10.99 11.16
C GLY A 169 -9.04 -11.43 12.54
N PRO A 170 -8.50 -12.67 12.68
CA PRO A 170 -7.95 -13.17 13.93
C PRO A 170 -6.84 -12.28 14.51
N MET A 171 -5.95 -11.75 13.66
CA MET A 171 -4.91 -10.80 14.11
C MET A 171 -5.52 -9.52 14.67
N GLY A 172 -6.58 -8.99 14.05
CA GLY A 172 -7.29 -7.81 14.54
C GLY A 172 -7.92 -8.04 15.92
N VAL A 173 -8.52 -9.21 16.14
CA VAL A 173 -9.12 -9.59 17.43
C VAL A 173 -8.05 -9.70 18.53
N ILE A 174 -6.97 -10.45 18.27
CA ILE A 174 -5.87 -10.61 19.23
C ILE A 174 -5.16 -9.28 19.47
N GLY A 175 -4.91 -8.49 18.42
CA GLY A 175 -4.33 -7.16 18.52
C GLY A 175 -5.19 -6.22 19.38
N ALA A 176 -6.51 -6.22 19.19
CA ALA A 176 -7.43 -5.44 20.01
C ALA A 176 -7.40 -5.88 21.48
N LEU A 177 -7.30 -7.19 21.76
CA LEU A 177 -7.18 -7.70 23.12
C LEU A 177 -5.87 -7.25 23.80
N ILE A 178 -4.75 -7.33 23.08
CA ILE A 178 -3.44 -6.86 23.55
C ILE A 178 -3.48 -5.35 23.80
N ASN A 179 -4.06 -4.58 22.88
CA ASN A 179 -4.24 -3.13 23.03
C ASN A 179 -5.04 -2.82 24.29
N ARG A 180 -6.20 -3.46 24.46
CA ARG A 180 -7.07 -3.27 25.62
C ARG A 180 -6.40 -3.62 26.95
N ARG A 181 -5.50 -4.60 26.94
CA ARG A 181 -4.81 -5.07 28.15
C ARG A 181 -3.61 -4.21 28.53
N PHE A 182 -2.86 -3.70 27.55
CA PHE A 182 -1.53 -3.11 27.79
C PHE A 182 -1.40 -1.63 27.39
N LEU A 183 -2.21 -1.14 26.44
CA LEU A 183 -2.07 0.20 25.86
C LEU A 183 -3.31 1.10 26.09
N GLU A 184 -4.49 0.52 26.24
CA GLU A 184 -5.74 1.27 26.37
C GLU A 184 -5.91 1.81 27.79
N THR A 185 -5.83 3.13 27.91
CA THR A 185 -6.29 3.89 29.07
C THR A 185 -7.56 4.66 28.68
N PRO A 186 -8.45 5.02 29.64
CA PRO A 186 -9.65 5.79 29.33
C PRO A 186 -9.37 7.11 28.59
N GLU A 187 -8.21 7.72 28.86
CA GLU A 187 -7.75 8.96 28.22
C GLU A 187 -7.28 8.75 26.76
N ASN A 188 -6.61 7.63 26.47
CA ASN A 188 -6.00 7.40 25.16
C ASN A 188 -6.87 6.57 24.20
N ARG A 189 -7.99 6.02 24.66
CA ARG A 189 -8.83 5.11 23.87
C ARG A 189 -9.17 5.63 22.47
N ALA A 190 -9.63 6.88 22.38
CA ALA A 190 -10.02 7.49 21.10
C ALA A 190 -8.81 7.64 20.15
N ARG A 191 -7.65 8.01 20.71
CA ARG A 191 -6.39 8.14 19.95
C ARG A 191 -5.90 6.77 19.47
N LEU A 192 -5.94 5.75 20.33
CA LEU A 192 -5.52 4.38 20.01
C LEU A 192 -6.38 3.80 18.89
N GLN A 193 -7.71 4.01 18.94
CA GLN A 193 -8.63 3.59 17.88
C GLN A 193 -8.38 4.31 16.56
N ARG A 194 -8.04 5.62 16.60
CA ARG A 194 -7.66 6.35 15.38
C ARG A 194 -6.38 5.77 14.77
N LEU A 195 -5.36 5.50 15.58
CA LEU A 195 -4.13 4.85 15.13
C LEU A 195 -4.41 3.45 14.56
N ASP A 196 -5.20 2.62 15.23
CA ASP A 196 -5.54 1.28 14.73
C ASP A 196 -6.28 1.34 13.39
N ARG A 197 -7.22 2.28 13.21
CA ARG A 197 -7.88 2.50 11.92
C ARG A 197 -6.90 2.93 10.83
N TRP A 198 -5.95 3.80 11.18
CA TRP A 198 -4.92 4.23 10.24
C TRP A 198 -4.02 3.06 9.83
N LEU A 199 -3.54 2.28 10.78
CA LEU A 199 -2.69 1.11 10.53
C LEU A 199 -3.43 0.03 9.75
N ALA A 200 -4.73 -0.16 10.00
CA ALA A 200 -5.57 -1.07 9.22
C ALA A 200 -5.76 -0.62 7.76
N MET A 201 -5.72 0.69 7.49
CA MET A 201 -5.79 1.20 6.11
C MET A 201 -4.54 0.88 5.28
N ASP A 202 -3.41 0.59 5.91
CA ASP A 202 -2.22 0.09 5.21
C ASP A 202 -2.50 -1.27 4.51
N LEU A 203 -3.45 -2.05 5.04
CA LEU A 203 -3.89 -3.32 4.44
C LEU A 203 -4.87 -3.14 3.27
N ALA A 204 -5.60 -2.02 3.20
CA ALA A 204 -6.65 -1.82 2.19
C ALA A 204 -6.14 -2.03 0.75
N PRO A 205 -4.93 -1.60 0.38
CA PRO A 205 -4.47 -1.78 -0.99
C PRO A 205 -3.90 -3.17 -1.26
N ILE A 206 -3.38 -3.84 -0.23
CA ILE A 206 -3.05 -5.27 -0.29
C ILE A 206 -4.31 -6.08 -0.64
N LEU A 207 -5.50 -5.62 -0.23
CA LEU A 207 -6.81 -6.18 -0.60
C LEU A 207 -7.30 -5.76 -1.99
N ILE A 208 -7.28 -4.45 -2.27
CA ILE A 208 -7.86 -3.91 -3.50
C ILE A 208 -7.12 -4.43 -4.73
N TYR A 209 -5.81 -4.61 -4.63
CA TYR A 209 -4.98 -4.95 -5.77
C TYR A 209 -5.20 -6.37 -6.33
N PRO A 210 -5.25 -7.45 -5.52
CA PRO A 210 -5.60 -8.77 -6.02
C PRO A 210 -7.04 -8.86 -6.55
N ILE A 211 -7.98 -8.14 -5.94
CA ILE A 211 -9.36 -8.05 -6.45
C ILE A 211 -9.36 -7.39 -7.83
N PHE A 212 -8.68 -6.25 -7.98
CA PHE A 212 -8.55 -5.57 -9.26
C PHE A 212 -7.88 -6.47 -10.31
N THR A 213 -6.84 -7.21 -9.92
CA THR A 213 -6.12 -8.14 -10.81
C THR A 213 -7.02 -9.30 -11.25
N ALA A 214 -7.78 -9.89 -10.33
CA ALA A 214 -8.74 -10.95 -10.66
C ALA A 214 -9.81 -10.46 -11.65
N VAL A 215 -10.33 -9.25 -11.42
CA VAL A 215 -11.27 -8.59 -12.34
C VAL A 215 -10.62 -8.33 -13.70
N PHE A 216 -9.39 -7.81 -13.73
CA PHE A 216 -8.64 -7.55 -14.95
C PHE A 216 -8.43 -8.82 -15.80
N MET A 217 -8.09 -9.93 -15.14
CA MET A 217 -7.87 -11.23 -15.80
C MET A 217 -9.17 -11.87 -16.31
N ALA A 218 -10.33 -11.51 -15.75
CA ALA A 218 -11.63 -12.05 -16.19
C ALA A 218 -12.17 -11.41 -17.49
N PHE A 219 -11.60 -10.28 -17.93
CA PHE A 219 -12.07 -9.53 -19.10
C PHE A 219 -11.25 -9.79 -20.37
N LYS A 220 -11.87 -9.58 -21.54
CA LYS A 220 -11.23 -9.70 -22.86
C LYS A 220 -10.24 -8.54 -23.10
N SER A 221 -9.25 -8.75 -23.99
CA SER A 221 -8.16 -7.78 -24.25
C SER A 221 -8.61 -6.35 -24.57
N GLN A 222 -9.73 -6.16 -25.28
CA GLN A 222 -10.29 -4.83 -25.56
C GLN A 222 -10.75 -4.11 -24.29
N GLN A 223 -11.32 -4.84 -23.33
CA GLN A 223 -11.80 -4.31 -22.05
C GLN A 223 -10.66 -4.14 -21.04
N GLN A 224 -9.62 -4.96 -21.13
CA GLN A 224 -8.39 -4.79 -20.36
C GLN A 224 -7.74 -3.43 -20.62
N LEU A 225 -7.74 -2.93 -21.87
CA LEU A 225 -7.24 -1.59 -22.17
C LEU A 225 -8.01 -0.48 -21.43
N TRP A 226 -9.34 -0.58 -21.38
CA TRP A 226 -10.18 0.38 -20.64
C TRP A 226 -9.99 0.28 -19.13
N LEU A 227 -9.85 -0.94 -18.59
CA LEU A 227 -9.48 -1.15 -17.19
C LEU A 227 -8.09 -0.56 -16.91
N SER A 228 -7.12 -0.70 -17.83
CA SER A 228 -5.78 -0.11 -17.70
C SER A 228 -5.81 1.40 -17.53
N LEU A 229 -6.74 2.08 -18.23
CA LEU A 229 -6.97 3.52 -18.10
C LEU A 229 -7.70 3.91 -16.81
N LEU A 230 -8.38 2.98 -16.13
CA LEU A 230 -9.04 3.20 -14.85
C LEU A 230 -8.05 3.17 -13.67
N LEU A 231 -6.87 2.59 -13.85
CA LEU A 231 -5.88 2.44 -12.77
C LEU A 231 -5.31 3.74 -12.21
N PRO A 232 -5.02 4.78 -13.01
CA PRO A 232 -4.72 6.11 -12.48
C PRO A 232 -5.85 6.67 -11.61
N VAL A 233 -7.11 6.42 -11.97
CA VAL A 233 -8.28 6.85 -11.20
C VAL A 233 -8.38 6.07 -9.89
N LEU A 234 -8.17 4.75 -9.95
CA LEU A 234 -8.11 3.89 -8.77
C LEU A 234 -6.99 4.35 -7.82
N LYS A 235 -5.82 4.70 -8.34
CA LYS A 235 -4.71 5.26 -7.55
C LYS A 235 -5.13 6.54 -6.82
N LEU A 236 -5.76 7.49 -7.53
CA LEU A 236 -6.25 8.73 -6.91
C LEU A 236 -7.32 8.43 -5.84
N PHE A 237 -8.19 7.46 -6.11
CA PHE A 237 -9.21 7.01 -5.16
C PHE A 237 -8.60 6.42 -3.88
N LEU A 238 -7.64 5.49 -4.00
CA LEU A 238 -6.92 4.95 -2.84
C LEU A 238 -6.20 6.05 -2.06
N ARG A 239 -5.52 6.96 -2.76
CA ARG A 239 -4.82 8.10 -2.15
C ARG A 239 -5.80 8.98 -1.36
N TYR A 240 -6.99 9.22 -1.90
CA TYR A 240 -8.04 9.98 -1.24
C TYR A 240 -8.64 9.27 -0.02
N LEU A 241 -8.89 7.96 -0.11
CA LEU A 241 -9.34 7.15 1.03
C LEU A 241 -8.32 7.17 2.17
N LEU A 242 -7.04 7.02 1.84
CA LEU A 242 -5.95 7.12 2.83
C LEU A 242 -5.91 8.50 3.47
N TRP A 243 -6.06 9.56 2.68
CA TRP A 243 -6.14 10.92 3.22
C TRP A 243 -7.33 11.11 4.15
N LEU A 244 -8.53 10.62 3.80
CA LEU A 244 -9.73 10.75 4.64
C LEU A 244 -9.55 10.19 6.05
N VAL A 245 -8.74 9.14 6.19
CA VAL A 245 -8.48 8.48 7.48
C VAL A 245 -7.35 9.16 8.26
N ILE A 246 -6.38 9.77 7.57
CA ILE A 246 -5.16 10.35 8.16
C ILE A 246 -5.24 11.88 8.24
N LYS A 247 -6.28 12.52 7.69
CA LYS A 247 -6.40 13.99 7.63
C LYS A 247 -6.28 14.69 8.98
N ASP A 248 -6.65 13.98 10.06
CA ASP A 248 -6.56 14.50 11.43
C ASP A 248 -5.13 14.43 12.00
N GLU A 249 -4.22 13.67 11.38
CA GLU A 249 -2.81 13.50 11.76
C GLU A 249 -1.91 14.22 10.76
N LEU A 250 -1.89 15.55 10.88
CA LEU A 250 -1.28 16.50 9.93
C LEU A 250 0.21 16.29 9.68
N ASP A 251 0.91 15.62 10.59
CA ASP A 251 2.36 15.39 10.51
C ASP A 251 2.70 14.18 9.64
N LEU A 252 1.82 13.18 9.62
CA LEU A 252 2.02 11.95 8.87
C LEU A 252 1.23 11.91 7.56
N VAL A 253 0.17 12.70 7.42
CA VAL A 253 -0.72 12.64 6.25
C VAL A 253 0.03 12.80 4.94
N GLY A 254 0.98 13.74 4.86
CA GLY A 254 1.75 14.02 3.66
C GLY A 254 2.71 12.89 3.29
N ALA A 255 3.48 12.40 4.27
CA ALA A 255 4.45 11.32 4.06
C ALA A 255 3.74 9.99 3.75
N ALA A 256 2.69 9.65 4.50
CA ALA A 256 1.95 8.40 4.30
C ALA A 256 1.22 8.38 2.95
N THR A 257 0.44 9.42 2.62
CA THR A 257 -0.29 9.44 1.33
C THR A 257 0.63 9.51 0.12
N CYS A 258 1.79 10.18 0.23
CA CYS A 258 2.79 10.24 -0.84
C CYS A 258 3.49 8.90 -1.04
N SER A 259 4.00 8.29 0.03
CA SER A 259 4.72 7.00 -0.04
C SER A 259 3.81 5.89 -0.54
N VAL A 260 2.61 5.79 0.04
CA VAL A 260 1.64 4.76 -0.31
C VAL A 260 1.13 4.96 -1.76
N GLY A 261 0.87 6.20 -2.16
CA GLY A 261 0.50 6.52 -3.55
C GLY A 261 1.60 6.19 -4.57
N HIS A 262 2.88 6.37 -4.23
CA HIS A 262 4.00 5.99 -5.09
C HIS A 262 4.19 4.48 -5.18
N LEU A 263 4.10 3.77 -4.06
CA LEU A 263 4.20 2.29 -4.04
C LEU A 263 3.17 1.65 -4.97
N TYR A 264 1.91 2.10 -4.94
CA TYR A 264 0.91 1.56 -5.85
C TYR A 264 1.13 1.90 -7.30
N HIS A 265 1.65 3.09 -7.60
CA HIS A 265 2.01 3.43 -8.97
C HIS A 265 3.07 2.46 -9.53
N ILE A 266 4.08 2.15 -8.72
CA ILE A 266 5.15 1.23 -9.12
C ILE A 266 4.62 -0.20 -9.27
N LEU A 267 3.90 -0.72 -8.27
CA LEU A 267 3.30 -2.06 -8.32
C LEU A 267 2.39 -2.23 -9.54
N PHE A 268 1.57 -1.21 -9.80
CA PHE A 268 0.68 -1.20 -10.93
C PHE A 268 1.45 -1.22 -12.27
N THR A 269 2.49 -0.41 -12.39
CA THR A 269 3.34 -0.37 -13.58
C THR A 269 4.00 -1.73 -13.82
N VAL A 270 4.52 -2.37 -12.76
CA VAL A 270 5.14 -3.69 -12.84
C VAL A 270 4.14 -4.76 -13.31
N MET A 271 2.91 -4.76 -12.80
CA MET A 271 1.87 -5.70 -13.23
C MET A 271 1.51 -5.55 -14.70
N CYS A 272 1.34 -4.31 -15.17
CA CYS A 272 1.10 -4.07 -16.60
C CYS A 272 2.25 -4.59 -17.46
N LEU A 273 3.50 -4.35 -17.04
CA LEU A 273 4.69 -4.84 -17.73
C LEU A 273 4.78 -6.38 -17.72
N GLN A 274 4.44 -7.02 -16.60
CA GLN A 274 4.42 -8.48 -16.49
C GLN A 274 3.33 -9.11 -17.38
N ASN A 275 2.13 -8.54 -17.40
CA ASN A 275 1.03 -9.01 -18.25
C ASN A 275 1.28 -8.75 -19.74
N ALA A 276 1.94 -7.65 -20.10
CA ALA A 276 2.36 -7.41 -21.48
C ALA A 276 3.38 -8.45 -21.96
N LYS A 277 4.36 -8.82 -21.12
CA LYS A 277 5.35 -9.86 -21.44
C LYS A 277 4.76 -11.27 -21.53
N SER A 278 3.78 -11.61 -20.68
CA SER A 278 3.13 -12.92 -20.74
C SER A 278 2.31 -13.08 -22.02
N LEU A 279 1.69 -12.01 -22.53
CA LEU A 279 0.98 -12.00 -23.80
C LEU A 279 1.91 -12.21 -25.00
N GLU A 280 3.11 -11.60 -25.02
CA GLU A 280 4.11 -11.86 -26.07
C GLU A 280 4.66 -13.28 -26.02
N THR A 281 4.82 -13.85 -24.82
CA THR A 281 5.27 -15.24 -24.64
C THR A 281 4.18 -16.24 -25.05
N GLY A 282 2.91 -15.94 -24.76
CA GLY A 282 1.77 -16.72 -25.24
C GLY A 282 1.63 -16.66 -26.76
N ARG A 283 1.77 -15.46 -27.36
CA ARG A 283 1.78 -15.29 -28.83
C ARG A 283 2.95 -16.00 -29.49
N SER A 284 4.15 -15.96 -28.91
CA SER A 284 5.29 -16.68 -29.48
C SER A 284 5.09 -18.20 -29.40
N SER A 285 4.58 -18.71 -28.27
CA SER A 285 4.24 -20.13 -28.10
C SER A 285 3.12 -20.60 -29.05
N GLU A 286 2.07 -19.81 -29.25
CA GLU A 286 1.04 -20.08 -30.28
C GLU A 286 1.63 -20.04 -31.70
N TYR A 287 2.48 -19.05 -32.02
CA TYR A 287 3.14 -18.99 -33.33
C TYR A 287 4.03 -20.22 -33.60
N TYR A 288 4.73 -20.74 -32.58
CA TYR A 288 5.52 -21.97 -32.70
C TYR A 288 4.64 -23.23 -32.80
N SER A 289 3.48 -23.26 -32.13
CA SER A 289 2.52 -24.37 -32.25
C SER A 289 1.85 -24.39 -33.63
N TYR A 290 1.43 -23.24 -34.16
CA TYR A 290 0.88 -23.12 -35.51
C TYR A 290 1.91 -23.43 -36.60
N ALA A 291 3.18 -23.05 -36.41
CA ALA A 291 4.26 -23.38 -37.33
C ALA A 291 4.64 -24.87 -37.34
N ALA A 292 4.33 -25.61 -36.26
CA ALA A 292 4.56 -27.05 -36.16
C ALA A 292 3.45 -27.89 -36.82
N GLU A 293 2.25 -27.33 -36.98
CA GLU A 293 1.09 -27.99 -37.61
C GLU A 293 0.99 -27.75 -39.14
N LEU A 294 1.82 -26.86 -39.70
CA LEU A 294 1.87 -26.61 -41.14
C LEU A 294 2.61 -27.75 -41.89
N PRO A 295 2.04 -28.30 -42.98
CA PRO A 295 2.71 -29.31 -43.80
C PRO A 295 4.10 -28.83 -44.23
N ARG A 296 5.09 -29.73 -44.12
CA ARG A 296 6.55 -29.47 -44.27
C ARG A 296 6.99 -28.68 -45.51
N ASP A 297 6.13 -28.52 -46.50
CA ASP A 297 6.44 -27.82 -47.75
C ASP A 297 6.31 -26.28 -47.63
N THR A 298 5.51 -25.78 -46.70
CA THR A 298 5.27 -24.32 -46.55
C THR A 298 6.36 -23.63 -45.70
N SER A 299 6.95 -24.36 -44.74
CA SER A 299 8.01 -23.84 -43.86
C SER A 299 9.34 -23.56 -44.59
N ARG A 300 9.56 -24.12 -45.79
CA ARG A 300 10.74 -23.79 -46.62
C ARG A 300 10.60 -22.45 -47.34
N ARG A 301 9.39 -22.02 -47.71
CA ARG A 301 9.19 -20.75 -48.44
C ARG A 301 9.42 -19.52 -47.56
N ILE A 302 9.01 -19.56 -46.30
CA ILE A 302 9.17 -18.42 -45.39
C ILE A 302 10.64 -18.18 -45.01
N ARG A 303 11.46 -19.24 -44.98
CA ARG A 303 12.89 -19.13 -44.65
C ARG A 303 13.73 -18.54 -45.80
N ALA A 304 13.24 -18.59 -47.05
CA ALA A 304 13.97 -18.10 -48.22
C ALA A 304 13.77 -16.60 -48.51
N THR A 305 12.75 -15.96 -47.93
CA THR A 305 12.44 -14.53 -48.17
C THR A 305 13.09 -13.56 -47.17
N HIS A 306 13.88 -14.05 -46.21
CA HIS A 306 14.54 -13.20 -45.19
C HIS A 306 16.08 -13.24 -45.25
N SER A 307 16.68 -13.76 -46.33
CA SER A 307 18.14 -13.80 -46.52
C SER A 307 18.62 -13.04 -47.76
N SER A 308 17.98 -11.91 -48.08
CA SER A 308 18.50 -10.93 -49.06
C SER A 308 18.04 -9.54 -48.69
#